data_AF-A0A4Y2TBA0-F1
#
_entry.id   AF-A0A4Y2TBA0-F1
#
_cell.length_a   1.000
_cell.length_b   1.000
_cell.length_c   1.000
_cell.angle_alpha   90.00
_cell.angle_beta   90.00
_cell.angle_gamma   90.00
#
_symmetry.space_group_name_H-M   'P 1'
#
loop_
_entity.id
_entity.type
_entity.pdbx_description
1 polymer ?
#
loop_
_entity_poly.entity_id
_entity_poly.type
_entity_poly.pdbx_seq_one_letter_code
_entity_poly.pdbx_strand_id
1 'polypeptide(L)'
;MYLKDSSTKDFSEKRKFKLPKIELKKFDGDAKDYLTFWSLFRKIHEDASIPKEDKFQYLLQAIVPKSEAARVVESLPATADNYPKAI
;
A
#
# COMPACT_ATOMS: atom_id res chain seq x y z
N MET A 1 38.58 43.39 4.86
CA MET A 1 38.22 42.52 3.72
C MET A 1 37.68 41.21 4.30
N TYR A 2 36.37 40.94 4.07
CA TYR A 2 35.68 39.63 4.09
C TYR A 2 35.64 38.80 5.42
N LEU A 3 34.58 38.12 5.84
CA LEU A 3 33.23 37.86 5.32
C LEU A 3 32.31 37.51 6.52
N LYS A 4 31.06 37.94 6.44
CA LYS A 4 29.96 37.59 7.36
C LYS A 4 29.50 36.18 6.97
N ASP A 5 29.75 35.18 7.82
CA ASP A 5 29.15 33.86 7.65
C ASP A 5 27.65 33.94 7.94
N SER A 6 26.90 34.27 6.89
CA SER A 6 25.46 34.14 6.85
C SER A 6 25.12 32.65 6.84
N SER A 7 25.02 32.07 8.04
CA SER A 7 24.49 30.73 8.22
C SER A 7 22.99 30.77 7.86
N THR A 8 22.70 30.46 6.60
CA THR A 8 21.34 30.21 6.09
C THR A 8 20.80 29.01 6.84
N LYS A 9 20.06 29.27 7.93
CA LYS A 9 19.25 28.24 8.59
C LYS A 9 18.21 27.78 7.58
N ASP A 10 18.42 26.56 7.10
CA ASP A 10 17.54 25.81 6.24
C ASP A 10 16.14 25.76 6.86
N PHE A 11 15.20 26.52 6.29
CA PHE A 11 13.78 26.51 6.66
C PHE A 11 13.04 25.33 6.02
N SER A 12 13.69 24.19 5.80
CA SER A 12 12.99 22.94 5.47
C SER A 12 12.41 22.26 6.70
N GLU A 13 11.68 23.02 7.53
CA GLU A 13 10.68 22.41 8.40
C GLU A 13 9.62 21.79 7.49
N LYS A 14 9.81 20.51 7.14
CA LYS A 14 8.82 19.69 6.45
C LYS A 14 7.52 19.82 7.21
N ARG A 15 6.58 20.60 6.67
CA ARG A 15 5.25 20.80 7.24
C ARG A 15 4.70 19.42 7.58
N LYS A 16 4.61 19.11 8.88
CA LYS A 16 4.06 17.85 9.39
C LYS A 16 2.54 17.93 9.27
N PHE A 17 2.04 17.78 8.06
CA PHE A 17 0.61 17.60 7.84
C PHE A 17 0.22 16.26 8.47
N LYS A 18 -0.67 16.30 9.46
CA LYS A 18 -1.35 15.09 9.94
C LYS A 18 -2.40 14.73 8.90
N LEU A 19 -2.01 13.88 7.95
CA LEU A 19 -2.95 13.30 7.00
C LEU A 19 -3.83 12.26 7.72
N PRO A 20 -5.10 12.11 7.33
CA PRO A 20 -5.92 11.01 7.81
C PRO A 20 -5.25 9.68 7.46
N LYS A 21 -5.50 8.66 8.30
CA LYS A 21 -5.05 7.31 8.02
C LYS A 21 -5.69 6.83 6.72
N ILE A 22 -4.88 6.37 5.78
CA ILE A 22 -5.39 5.81 4.52
C ILE A 22 -5.97 4.43 4.81
N GLU A 23 -7.22 4.22 4.40
CA GLU A 23 -7.87 2.92 4.44
C GLU A 23 -7.64 2.16 3.14
N LEU A 24 -7.57 0.82 3.22
CA LEU A 24 -7.46 -0.02 2.04
C LEU A 24 -8.78 0.00 1.27
N LYS A 25 -8.71 0.32 -0.02
CA LYS A 25 -9.86 0.20 -0.92
C LYS A 25 -10.29 -1.26 -0.96
N LYS A 26 -11.57 -1.48 -0.70
CA LYS A 26 -12.19 -2.80 -0.83
C LYS A 26 -12.40 -3.17 -2.30
N PHE A 27 -12.14 -4.44 -2.63
CA PHE A 27 -12.28 -5.02 -3.97
C PHE A 27 -13.03 -6.36 -3.90
N ASP A 28 -14.03 -6.51 -4.76
CA ASP A 28 -14.91 -7.68 -4.82
C ASP A 28 -14.67 -8.55 -6.07
N GLY A 29 -13.83 -8.10 -6.99
CA GLY A 29 -13.57 -8.78 -8.26
C GLY A 29 -14.18 -8.11 -9.49
N ASP A 30 -14.92 -6.99 -9.35
CA ASP A 30 -15.43 -6.29 -10.54
C ASP A 30 -14.29 -5.67 -11.35
N ALA A 31 -14.12 -6.12 -12.60
CA ALA A 31 -13.10 -5.64 -13.51
C ALA A 31 -13.14 -4.11 -13.71
N LYS A 32 -14.30 -3.47 -13.58
CA LYS A 32 -14.45 -2.00 -13.69
C LYS A 32 -13.72 -1.26 -12.56
N ASP A 33 -13.64 -1.87 -11.39
CA ASP A 33 -13.02 -1.29 -10.20
C ASP A 33 -11.55 -1.69 -10.05
N TYR A 34 -11.07 -2.65 -10.85
CA TYR A 34 -9.71 -3.20 -10.73
C TYR A 34 -8.62 -2.15 -10.84
N LEU A 35 -8.67 -1.25 -11.83
CA LEU A 35 -7.64 -0.22 -12.01
C LEU A 35 -7.58 0.74 -10.81
N THR A 36 -8.75 1.11 -10.28
CA THR A 36 -8.86 1.95 -9.09
C THR A 36 -8.27 1.25 -7.88
N PHE A 37 -8.66 -0.01 -7.63
CA PHE A 37 -8.10 -0.83 -6.56
C PHE A 37 -6.57 -0.95 -6.69
N TRP A 38 -6.08 -1.36 -7.86
CA TRP A 38 -4.66 -1.59 -8.09
C TRP A 38 -3.84 -0.32 -7.93
N SER A 39 -4.32 0.84 -8.39
CA SER A 39 -3.61 2.12 -8.23
C SER A 39 -3.32 2.46 -6.76
N LEU A 40 -4.21 2.07 -5.84
CA LEU A 40 -4.07 2.30 -4.40
C LEU A 40 -3.26 1.19 -3.73
N PHE A 41 -3.51 -0.06 -4.10
CA PHE A 41 -2.84 -1.23 -3.52
C PHE A 41 -1.37 -1.36 -3.97
N ARG A 42 -1.03 -0.86 -5.16
CA ARG A 42 0.32 -0.94 -5.75
C ARG A 42 1.41 -0.44 -4.82
N LYS A 43 1.14 0.61 -4.04
CA LYS A 43 2.11 1.15 -3.07
C LYS A 43 2.54 0.10 -2.04
N ILE A 44 1.63 -0.76 -1.61
CA ILE A 44 1.92 -1.87 -0.70
C ILE A 44 2.64 -2.98 -1.45
N HIS A 45 2.19 -3.30 -2.67
CA HIS A 45 2.81 -4.33 -3.51
C HIS A 45 4.28 -4.03 -3.83
N GLU A 46 4.60 -2.79 -4.19
CA GLU A 46 5.95 -2.37 -4.61
C GLU A 46 6.87 -2.03 -3.45
N ASP A 47 6.36 -1.85 -2.23
CA ASP A 47 7.19 -1.54 -1.07
C ASP A 47 8.04 -2.77 -0.67
N ALA A 48 9.33 -2.71 -0.95
CA ALA A 48 10.28 -3.78 -0.64
C ALA A 48 10.54 -3.96 0.86
N SER A 49 10.16 -2.98 1.70
CA SER A 49 10.31 -3.08 3.16
C SER A 49 9.21 -3.92 3.82
N ILE A 50 8.12 -4.20 3.10
CA ILE A 50 7.01 -5.03 3.59
C ILE A 50 7.26 -6.49 3.17
N PRO A 51 7.32 -7.45 4.11
CA PRO A 51 7.37 -8.88 3.80
C PRO A 51 6.18 -9.34 2.95
N LYS A 52 6.37 -10.38 2.13
CA LYS A 52 5.30 -10.89 1.25
C LYS A 52 4.10 -11.43 2.05
N GLU A 53 4.36 -12.04 3.21
CA GLU A 53 3.34 -12.49 4.16
C GLU A 53 2.44 -11.32 4.58
N ASP A 54 3.04 -10.20 5.00
CA ASP A 54 2.31 -9.01 5.42
C ASP A 54 1.55 -8.38 4.23
N LYS A 55 2.13 -8.36 3.04
CA LYS A 55 1.42 -7.94 1.81
C LYS A 55 0.20 -8.80 1.53
N PHE A 56 0.29 -10.11 1.77
CA PHE A 56 -0.86 -11.00 1.66
C PHE A 56 -1.91 -10.69 2.72
N GLN A 57 -1.53 -10.45 3.97
CA GLN A 57 -2.48 -10.03 5.00
C GLN A 57 -3.20 -8.72 4.63
N TYR A 58 -2.49 -7.76 4.04
CA TYR A 58 -3.11 -6.55 3.49
C TYR A 58 -4.03 -6.83 2.31
N LEU A 59 -3.67 -7.76 1.41
CA LEU A 59 -4.52 -8.19 0.31
C LEU A 59 -5.83 -8.77 0.84
N LEU A 60 -5.77 -9.72 1.78
CA LEU A 60 -6.95 -10.32 2.42
C LEU A 60 -7.87 -9.27 3.04
N GLN A 61 -7.29 -8.27 3.72
CA GLN A 61 -8.07 -7.16 4.28
C GLN A 61 -8.68 -6.25 3.21
N ALA A 62 -8.09 -6.16 2.02
CA ALA A 62 -8.61 -5.37 0.92
C ALA A 62 -9.68 -6.12 0.10
N ILE A 63 -9.83 -7.43 0.27
CA ILE A 63 -10.87 -8.20 -0.42
C ILE A 63 -12.21 -8.13 0.34
N VAL A 64 -13.30 -8.00 -0.41
CA VAL A 64 -14.66 -8.09 0.11
C VAL A 64 -14.99 -9.55 0.40
N PRO A 65 -15.40 -9.94 1.62
CA PRO A 65 -15.75 -11.32 1.93
C PRO A 65 -16.88 -11.85 1.03
N LYS A 66 -16.83 -13.15 0.70
CA LYS A 66 -17.82 -13.85 -0.15
C LYS A 66 -17.94 -13.32 -1.60
N SER A 67 -17.01 -12.48 -2.02
CA SER A 67 -16.94 -11.96 -3.39
C SER A 67 -16.22 -12.92 -4.34
N GLU A 68 -16.16 -12.59 -5.64
CA GLU A 68 -15.43 -13.40 -6.61
C GLU A 68 -13.92 -13.32 -6.35
N ALA A 69 -13.40 -12.14 -6.01
CA ALA A 69 -12.01 -11.99 -5.60
C ALA A 69 -11.68 -12.82 -4.34
N ALA A 70 -12.61 -12.91 -3.38
CA ALA A 70 -12.42 -13.73 -2.17
C ALA A 70 -12.21 -15.20 -2.50
N ARG A 71 -12.94 -15.76 -3.47
CA ARG A 71 -12.80 -17.17 -3.86
C ARG A 71 -11.38 -17.51 -4.32
N VAL A 72 -10.71 -16.57 -4.98
CA VAL A 72 -9.32 -16.76 -5.44
C VAL A 72 -8.35 -16.57 -4.27
N VAL A 73 -8.44 -15.44 -3.58
CA VAL A 73 -7.46 -15.04 -2.56
C VAL A 73 -7.53 -15.92 -1.31
N GLU A 74 -8.73 -16.31 -0.88
CA GLU A 74 -8.95 -17.17 0.29
C GLU A 74 -8.70 -18.66 0.00
N SER A 75 -8.58 -19.06 -1.28
CA SER A 75 -8.22 -20.46 -1.64
C SER A 75 -6.75 -20.81 -1.37
N LEU A 76 -5.93 -19.79 -1.13
CA LEU A 76 -4.49 -19.91 -0.94
C LEU A 76 -4.14 -19.62 0.54
N PRO A 77 -3.33 -20.47 1.19
CA PRO A 77 -2.77 -20.14 2.50
C PRO A 77 -1.95 -18.84 2.44
N ALA A 78 -2.21 -17.94 3.38
CA ALA A 78 -1.60 -16.61 3.47
C ALA A 78 -0.11 -16.64 3.84
N THR A 79 0.71 -17.06 2.88
CA THR A 79 2.15 -17.31 3.00
C THR A 79 2.92 -16.54 1.92
N ALA A 80 4.22 -16.25 2.14
CA ALA A 80 5.04 -15.54 1.16
C ALA A 80 5.03 -16.20 -0.23
N ASP A 81 5.08 -17.53 -0.27
CA ASP A 81 5.16 -18.30 -1.52
C ASP A 81 3.87 -18.23 -2.34
N ASN A 82 2.74 -18.01 -1.66
CA ASN A 82 1.44 -17.90 -2.32
C ASN A 82 1.03 -16.47 -2.65
N TYR A 83 1.68 -15.45 -2.06
CA TYR A 83 1.36 -14.05 -2.36
C TYR A 83 1.42 -13.72 -3.87
N PRO A 84 2.47 -14.11 -4.63
CA PRO A 84 2.53 -13.85 -6.07
C PRO A 84 1.46 -14.57 -6.89
N LYS A 85 0.80 -15.59 -6.34
CA LYS A 85 -0.28 -16.33 -7.01
C LYS A 85 -1.66 -15.71 -6.75
N ALA A 86 -1.76 -14.86 -5.72
CA ALA A 86 -3.01 -14.24 -5.29
C ALA A 86 -3.22 -12.83 -5.87
N ILE A 87 -2.21 -12.26 -6.54
CA ILE A 87 -2.18 -10.86 -6.99
C ILE A 87 -2.17 -10.73 -8.52
#